data_AF-A0A954FYK1-F1
#
_entry.id   AF-A0A954FYK1-F1
#
_cell.length_a   1.000
_cell.length_b   1.000
_cell.length_c   1.000
_cell.angle_alpha   90.00
_cell.angle_beta   90.00
_cell.angle_gamma   90.00
#
_symmetry.space_group_name_H-M   'P 1'
#
loop_
_entity.id
_entity.type
_entity.pdbx_description
1 polymer ?
#
loop_
_entity_poly.entity_id
_entity_poly.type
_entity_poly.pdbx_seq_one_letter_code
_entity_poly.pdbx_strand_id
1 'polypeptide(L)'
;LMWADLAILPCKASMFEARALDKNTAFVRQAQAIRKGPPEVMAVLNMVGREYRLTRDMRDAAAALGLKIAETAITLRQAYADAPGQGTFVWNMGYHAKGAAEEIHRLFAELFPEIAAEDVVRNSPIQINQSS
;
A
#
# COMPACT_ATOMS: atom_id res chain seq x y z
N LEU A 1 9.42 -5.09 13.37
CA LEU A 1 8.27 -6.03 13.52
C LEU A 1 7.84 -6.22 14.98
N MET A 2 8.75 -6.21 15.95
CA MET A 2 8.40 -6.48 17.36
C MET A 2 7.46 -5.45 18.02
N TRP A 3 7.39 -4.23 17.49
CA TRP A 3 6.54 -3.16 17.99
C TRP A 3 5.56 -2.60 16.95
N ALA A 4 5.45 -3.24 15.79
CA ALA A 4 4.58 -2.76 14.72
C ALA A 4 3.23 -3.46 14.80
N ASP A 5 2.11 -2.76 14.58
CA ASP A 5 0.81 -3.43 14.48
C ASP A 5 0.50 -3.88 13.06
N LEU A 6 1.09 -3.19 12.07
CA LEU A 6 1.02 -3.51 10.64
C LEU A 6 2.43 -3.61 10.03
N ALA A 7 2.64 -4.60 9.19
CA ALA A 7 3.83 -4.78 8.36
C ALA A 7 3.45 -4.68 6.87
N ILE A 8 3.97 -3.65 6.21
CA ILE A 8 3.78 -3.44 4.77
C ILE A 8 4.97 -4.07 4.04
N LEU A 9 4.70 -5.02 3.14
CA LEU A 9 5.72 -5.70 2.34
C LEU A 9 5.68 -5.19 0.89
N PRO A 10 6.56 -4.24 0.51
CA PRO A 10 6.66 -3.82 -0.88
C PRO A 10 7.24 -4.96 -1.72
N CYS A 11 6.54 -5.30 -2.81
CA CYS A 11 6.91 -6.40 -3.70
C CYS A 11 6.97 -5.87 -5.13
N LYS A 12 8.14 -5.91 -5.77
CA LYS A 12 8.17 -5.56 -7.20
C LYS A 12 7.44 -6.66 -7.97
N ALA A 13 6.55 -6.28 -8.89
CA ALA A 13 5.91 -7.26 -9.78
C ALA A 13 6.95 -7.86 -10.73
N SER A 14 7.61 -8.94 -10.30
CA SER A 14 8.59 -9.69 -11.10
C SER A 14 8.71 -11.15 -10.61
N MET A 15 9.05 -12.08 -11.50
CA MET A 15 9.14 -13.51 -11.14
C MET A 15 10.20 -13.81 -10.07
N PHE A 16 11.27 -13.02 -9.98
CA PHE A 16 12.33 -13.20 -8.97
C PHE A 16 11.90 -12.79 -7.55
N GLU A 17 10.85 -11.98 -7.43
CA GLU A 17 10.42 -11.40 -6.16
C GLU A 17 9.54 -12.34 -5.33
N ALA A 18 8.93 -13.38 -5.93
CA ALA A 18 8.12 -14.33 -5.19
C ALA A 18 8.93 -15.05 -4.09
N ARG A 19 10.20 -15.38 -4.36
CA ARG A 19 11.11 -15.98 -3.38
C ARG A 19 11.57 -14.97 -2.32
N ALA A 20 11.75 -13.71 -2.70
CA ALA A 20 12.07 -12.65 -1.75
C ALA A 20 10.89 -12.41 -0.79
N LEU A 21 9.67 -12.47 -1.31
CA LEU A 21 8.44 -12.37 -0.55
C LEU A 21 8.31 -13.51 0.48
N ASP A 22 8.57 -14.75 0.09
CA ASP A 22 8.59 -15.89 1.02
C ASP A 22 9.57 -15.69 2.18
N LYS A 23 10.81 -15.27 1.88
CA LYS A 23 11.82 -14.96 2.91
C LYS A 23 11.37 -13.82 3.84
N ASN A 24 10.82 -12.74 3.29
CA ASN A 24 10.31 -11.62 4.09
C ASN A 24 9.15 -12.07 4.98
N THR A 25 8.29 -12.95 4.47
CA THR A 25 7.17 -13.54 5.22
C THR A 25 7.66 -14.37 6.40
N ALA A 26 8.78 -15.10 6.27
CA ALA A 26 9.35 -15.86 7.37
C ALA A 26 9.69 -14.98 8.59
N PHE A 27 10.27 -13.80 8.37
CA PHE A 27 10.55 -12.84 9.45
C PHE A 27 9.27 -12.32 10.10
N VAL A 28 8.21 -12.08 9.31
CA VAL A 28 6.94 -11.66 9.89
C VAL A 28 6.29 -12.76 10.70
N ARG A 29 6.25 -13.99 10.19
CA ARG A 29 5.73 -15.15 10.92
C ARG A 29 6.46 -15.37 12.25
N GLN A 30 7.78 -15.18 12.27
CA GLN A 30 8.55 -15.23 13.51
C GLN A 30 8.10 -14.15 14.51
N ALA A 31 7.93 -12.91 14.06
CA ALA A 31 7.44 -11.83 14.93
C ALA A 31 6.01 -12.13 15.44
N GLN A 32 5.12 -12.62 14.57
CA GLN A 32 3.76 -13.01 14.93
C GLN A 32 3.73 -14.15 15.94
N ALA A 33 4.62 -15.14 15.83
CA ALA A 33 4.73 -16.24 16.78
C ALA A 33 5.16 -15.74 18.18
N ILE A 34 6.17 -14.86 18.24
CA ILE A 34 6.65 -14.28 19.50
C ILE A 34 5.57 -13.39 20.14
N ARG A 35 4.84 -12.62 19.32
CA ARG A 35 3.83 -11.67 19.78
C ARG A 35 2.42 -12.24 19.89
N LYS A 36 2.23 -13.53 19.57
CA LYS A 36 0.94 -14.23 19.56
C LYS A 36 -0.11 -13.57 18.65
N GLY A 37 0.28 -13.15 17.45
CA GLY A 37 -0.65 -12.62 16.44
C GLY A 37 -0.06 -11.51 15.57
N PRO A 38 0.29 -10.34 16.13
CA PRO A 38 0.72 -9.18 15.34
C PRO A 38 2.20 -9.23 14.93
N PRO A 39 2.61 -8.52 13.85
CA PRO A 39 1.81 -7.55 13.09
C PRO A 39 0.87 -8.23 12.09
N GLU A 40 -0.23 -7.56 11.77
CA GLU A 40 -0.95 -7.83 10.52
C GLU A 40 -0.01 -7.57 9.32
N VAL A 41 -0.19 -8.29 8.22
CA VAL A 41 0.69 -8.18 7.05
C VAL A 41 -0.11 -7.86 5.82
N MET A 42 0.35 -6.86 5.09
CA MET A 42 -0.17 -6.49 3.78
C MET A 42 0.97 -6.40 2.77
N ALA A 43 0.88 -7.18 1.70
CA ALA A 43 1.78 -7.05 0.55
C ALA A 43 1.29 -5.93 -0.37
N VAL A 44 2.21 -5.10 -0.84
CA VAL A 44 1.90 -3.99 -1.77
C VAL A 44 2.72 -4.18 -3.02
N LEU A 45 2.03 -4.31 -4.16
CA LEU A 45 2.70 -4.39 -5.46
C LEU A 45 3.27 -3.03 -5.82
N ASN A 46 4.57 -2.98 -6.07
CA ASN A 46 5.31 -1.76 -6.39
C ASN A 46 5.99 -1.86 -7.76
N MET A 47 6.28 -0.70 -8.37
CA MET A 47 6.91 -0.55 -9.68
C MET A 47 6.22 -1.39 -10.77
N VAL A 48 4.88 -1.46 -10.72
CA VAL A 48 4.10 -2.23 -11.69
C VAL A 48 4.17 -1.51 -13.05
N GLY A 49 4.67 -2.23 -14.06
CA GLY A 49 4.69 -1.75 -15.45
C GLY A 49 3.31 -1.81 -16.09
N ARG A 50 3.22 -1.40 -17.37
CA ARG A 50 1.94 -1.43 -18.12
C ARG A 50 1.42 -2.84 -18.42
N GLU A 51 2.24 -3.88 -18.28
CA GLU A 51 1.87 -5.26 -18.61
C GLU A 51 1.26 -5.99 -17.41
N TYR A 52 -0.04 -6.24 -17.49
CA TYR A 52 -0.87 -6.77 -16.40
C TYR A 52 -0.68 -8.24 -16.04
N ARG A 53 0.00 -9.05 -16.88
CA ARG A 53 0.12 -10.50 -16.64
C ARG A 53 0.94 -10.83 -15.40
N LEU A 54 2.03 -10.10 -15.20
CA LEU A 54 2.97 -10.29 -14.09
C LEU A 54 2.35 -9.92 -12.74
N THR A 55 1.37 -9.03 -12.75
CA THR A 55 0.59 -8.63 -11.58
C THR A 55 -0.26 -9.79 -11.05
N ARG A 56 -0.82 -10.62 -11.93
CA ARG A 56 -1.65 -11.76 -11.53
C ARG A 56 -0.82 -12.87 -10.89
N ASP A 57 0.29 -13.25 -11.52
CA ASP A 57 1.16 -14.31 -11.00
C ASP A 57 1.72 -13.95 -9.61
N MET A 58 2.03 -12.67 -9.37
CA MET A 58 2.45 -12.21 -8.05
C MET A 58 1.31 -12.22 -7.03
N ARG A 59 0.09 -11.90 -7.46
CA ARG A 59 -1.10 -12.02 -6.60
C ARG A 59 -1.34 -13.47 -6.18
N ASP A 60 -1.22 -14.40 -7.13
CA ASP A 60 -1.35 -15.82 -6.86
C ASP A 60 -0.25 -16.32 -5.90
N ALA A 61 0.99 -15.86 -6.08
CA ALA A 61 2.11 -16.22 -5.20
C ALA A 61 1.90 -15.71 -3.76
N ALA A 62 1.50 -14.46 -3.58
CA ALA A 62 1.22 -13.90 -2.26
C ALA A 62 0.00 -14.55 -1.60
N ALA A 63 -1.04 -14.90 -2.36
CA ALA A 63 -2.18 -15.67 -1.88
C ALA A 63 -1.76 -17.08 -1.42
N ALA A 64 -0.89 -17.77 -2.17
CA ALA A 64 -0.34 -19.06 -1.78
C ALA A 64 0.50 -18.99 -0.48
N LEU A 65 1.12 -17.84 -0.22
CA LEU A 65 1.82 -17.55 1.04
C LEU A 65 0.89 -17.11 2.17
N GLY A 66 -0.42 -17.03 1.94
CA GLY A 66 -1.43 -16.59 2.91
C GLY A 66 -1.32 -15.11 3.29
N LEU A 67 -0.75 -14.29 2.41
CA LEU A 67 -0.63 -12.85 2.60
C LEU A 67 -1.86 -12.13 2.04
N LYS A 68 -2.35 -11.13 2.78
CA LYS A 68 -3.26 -10.14 2.19
C LYS A 68 -2.47 -9.26 1.24
N ILE A 69 -3.10 -8.86 0.13
CA ILE A 69 -2.48 -8.02 -0.89
C ILE A 69 -3.35 -6.79 -1.06
N ALA A 70 -2.71 -5.62 -1.10
CA ALA A 70 -3.41 -4.41 -1.45
C ALA A 70 -3.91 -4.48 -2.90
N GLU A 71 -5.17 -4.13 -3.11
CA GLU A 71 -5.77 -3.93 -4.43
C GLU A 71 -5.07 -2.79 -5.17
N THR A 72 -4.70 -1.74 -4.44
CA THR A 72 -3.96 -0.60 -4.99
C THR A 72 -2.50 -0.97 -5.23
N ALA A 73 -2.08 -0.98 -6.49
CA ALA A 73 -0.69 -1.13 -6.89
C ALA A 73 -0.03 0.23 -7.14
N ILE A 74 1.25 0.34 -6.80
CA ILE A 74 2.10 1.49 -7.13
C ILE A 74 2.75 1.22 -8.49
N THR A 75 2.43 2.06 -9.48
CA THR A 75 2.94 1.87 -10.84
C THR A 75 4.29 2.54 -11.03
N LEU A 76 5.03 2.08 -12.05
CA LEU A 76 6.30 2.69 -12.41
C LEU A 76 6.04 4.06 -13.06
N ARG A 77 6.30 5.14 -12.32
CA ARG A 77 6.14 6.54 -12.77
C ARG A 77 7.40 7.34 -12.48
N GLN A 78 7.75 8.24 -13.41
CA GLN A 78 8.87 9.19 -13.22
C GLN A 78 8.66 10.07 -11.99
N ALA A 79 7.42 10.47 -11.70
CA ALA A 79 7.10 11.24 -10.50
C ALA A 79 7.63 10.61 -9.19
N TYR A 80 7.61 9.28 -9.05
CA TYR A 80 8.19 8.61 -7.87
C TYR A 80 9.73 8.64 -7.85
N ALA A 81 10.38 8.71 -9.01
CA ALA A 81 11.83 8.87 -9.12
C ALA A 81 12.27 10.33 -8.89
N ASP A 82 11.46 11.29 -9.34
CA ASP A 82 11.75 12.72 -9.27
C ASP A 82 11.52 13.30 -7.87
N ALA A 83 10.48 12.86 -7.15
CA ALA A 83 10.08 13.45 -5.88
C ALA A 83 11.21 13.47 -4.82
N PRO A 84 11.98 12.37 -4.61
CA PRO A 84 13.11 12.39 -3.69
C PRO A 84 14.21 13.37 -4.12
N GLY A 85 14.50 13.47 -5.42
CA GLY A 85 15.50 14.40 -5.96
C GLY A 85 15.10 15.87 -5.80
N GLN A 86 13.80 16.15 -5.77
CA GLN A 86 13.23 17.47 -5.51
C GLN A 86 12.94 17.74 -4.02
N GLY A 87 13.23 16.78 -3.13
CA GLY A 87 12.98 16.91 -1.69
C GLY A 87 11.50 17.07 -1.34
N THR A 88 10.60 16.48 -2.13
CA THR A 88 9.14 16.66 -2.00
C THR A 88 8.39 15.33 -2.12
N PHE A 89 7.07 15.38 -1.96
CA PHE A 89 6.18 14.25 -2.18
C PHE A 89 5.43 14.38 -3.50
N VAL A 90 5.00 13.25 -4.07
CA VAL A 90 4.30 13.22 -5.36
C VAL A 90 3.00 14.04 -5.38
N TRP A 91 2.30 14.19 -4.25
CA TRP A 91 1.11 15.03 -4.14
C TRP A 91 1.40 16.54 -4.12
N ASN A 92 2.66 16.94 -3.92
CA ASN A 92 3.08 18.34 -3.94
C ASN A 92 3.68 18.78 -5.29
N MET A 93 3.81 17.86 -6.26
CA MET A 93 4.44 18.13 -7.56
C MET A 93 3.46 18.67 -8.61
N GLY A 94 2.17 18.76 -8.30
CA GLY A 94 1.15 19.31 -9.20
C GLY A 94 0.72 18.34 -10.29
N TYR A 95 0.17 18.87 -11.39
CA TYR A 95 -0.61 18.10 -12.36
C TYR A 95 0.13 16.89 -12.97
N HIS A 96 1.42 17.03 -13.26
CA HIS A 96 2.21 15.96 -13.88
C HIS A 96 2.42 14.74 -12.97
N ALA A 97 2.28 14.89 -11.65
CA ALA A 97 2.38 13.82 -10.67
C ALA A 97 1.02 13.34 -10.15
N LYS A 98 -0.10 13.88 -10.67
CA LYS A 98 -1.46 13.58 -10.18
C LYS A 98 -1.75 12.09 -10.06
N GLY A 99 -1.39 11.30 -11.07
CA GLY A 99 -1.61 9.85 -11.03
C GLY A 99 -0.81 9.11 -9.94
N ALA A 100 0.39 9.61 -9.59
CA ALA A 100 1.16 9.08 -8.46
C ALA A 100 0.54 9.49 -7.12
N ALA A 101 0.07 10.73 -7.01
CA ALA A 101 -0.65 11.20 -5.83
C ALA A 101 -1.92 10.38 -5.55
N GLU A 102 -2.72 10.13 -6.59
CA GLU A 102 -3.95 9.31 -6.49
C GLU A 102 -3.68 7.85 -6.12
N GLU A 103 -2.57 7.26 -6.59
CA GLU A 103 -2.14 5.93 -6.18
C GLU A 103 -1.77 5.88 -4.70
N ILE A 104 -0.97 6.83 -4.22
CA ILE A 104 -0.61 6.87 -2.80
C ILE A 104 -1.84 7.11 -1.93
N HIS A 105 -2.71 8.06 -2.28
CA HIS A 105 -3.93 8.32 -1.50
C HIS A 105 -4.83 7.08 -1.40
N ARG A 106 -5.04 6.37 -2.52
CA ARG A 106 -5.84 5.12 -2.50
C ARG A 106 -5.19 4.03 -1.67
N LEU A 107 -3.87 3.86 -1.79
CA LEU A 107 -3.15 2.87 -1.00
C LEU A 107 -3.21 3.20 0.50
N PHE A 108 -3.05 4.46 0.88
CA PHE A 108 -3.18 4.88 2.28
C PHE A 108 -4.60 4.62 2.82
N ALA A 109 -5.63 4.94 2.04
CA ALA A 109 -7.01 4.66 2.45
C ALA A 109 -7.30 3.16 2.60
N GLU A 110 -6.64 2.33 1.80
CA GLU A 110 -6.73 0.87 1.91
C GLU A 110 -5.97 0.30 3.11
N LEU A 111 -4.80 0.86 3.42
CA LEU A 111 -3.97 0.41 4.55
C LEU A 111 -4.51 0.87 5.91
N PHE A 112 -5.19 2.02 5.94
CA PHE A 112 -5.69 2.67 7.15
C PHE A 112 -7.14 3.15 6.97
N PRO A 113 -8.10 2.24 6.76
CA PRO A 113 -9.49 2.59 6.46
C PRO A 113 -10.15 3.41 7.58
N GLU A 114 -9.78 3.17 8.84
CA GLU A 114 -10.25 3.93 10.00
C GLU A 114 -9.85 5.41 9.94
N ILE A 115 -8.64 5.70 9.45
CA ILE A 115 -8.14 7.08 9.32
C ILE A 115 -8.83 7.77 8.13
N ALA A 116 -9.00 7.05 7.01
CA ALA A 116 -9.70 7.58 5.84
C ALA A 116 -11.17 7.93 6.14
N ALA A 117 -11.85 7.14 6.98
CA ALA A 117 -13.22 7.42 7.39
C ALA A 117 -13.33 8.68 8.26
N GLU A 118 -12.36 8.94 9.15
CA GLU A 118 -12.36 10.14 9.99
C GLU A 118 -12.16 11.43 9.19
N ASP A 119 -11.32 11.42 8.15
CA ASP A 119 -11.13 12.59 7.28
C ASP A 119 -12.40 12.93 6.49
N VAL A 120 -13.16 11.93 6.03
CA VAL A 120 -14.47 12.14 5.37
C VAL A 120 -15.47 12.76 6.34
N VAL A 121 -15.51 12.29 7.60
CA VAL A 121 -16.41 12.85 8.62
C VAL A 121 -16.02 14.29 8.98
N ARG A 122 -14.72 14.59 9.10
CA ARG A 122 -14.22 15.95 9.39
C ARG A 122 -14.44 16.95 8.24
N ASN A 123 -14.36 16.49 6.99
CA ASN A 123 -14.58 17.34 5.81
C ASN A 123 -16.00 17.26 5.24
N SER A 124 -16.93 16.57 5.91
CA SER A 124 -18.34 16.59 5.51
C SER A 124 -18.93 17.96 5.82
N PRO A 125 -19.60 18.63 4.85
CA PRO A 125 -20.31 19.87 5.14
C PRO A 125 -21.39 19.56 6.18
N ILE A 126 -21.30 20.22 7.34
CA ILE A 126 -22.28 20.14 8.42
C ILE A 126 -23.66 20.35 7.79
N GLN A 127 -24.50 19.30 7.79
CA GLN A 127 -25.92 19.46 7.49
C GLN A 127 -26.55 20.23 8.66
N ILE A 128 -26.66 21.55 8.48
CA ILE A 128 -27.47 22.40 9.35
C ILE A 128 -28.92 22.00 9.10
N ASN A 129 -29.44 21.08 9.92
CA ASN A 129 -30.85 20.77 9.95
C ASN A 129 -31.62 22.03 10.34
N GLN A 130 -32.34 22.61 9.38
CA GLN A 130 -33.39 23.58 9.64
C GLN A 130 -34.61 22.83 10.17
N SER A 131 -34.88 22.96 11.47
CA SER A 131 -36.15 22.62 12.08
C SER A 131 -36.99 23.89 12.21
N SER A 132 -38.07 23.96 11.42
CA SER A 132 -39.21 24.86 11.62
C SER A 132 -40.33 24.12 12.35
#